data_AF-A0A5Q3HI65-F1
#
_entry.id   AF-A0A5Q3HI65-F1
#
_cell.length_a   1.000
_cell.length_b   1.000
_cell.length_c   1.000
_cell.angle_alpha   90.00
_cell.angle_beta   90.00
_cell.angle_gamma   90.00
#
_symmetry.space_group_name_H-M   'P 1'
#
loop_
_entity.id
_entity.type
_entity.pdbx_description
1 polymer ?
#
loop_
_entity_poly.entity_id
_entity_poly.type
_entity_poly.pdbx_seq_one_letter_code
_entity_poly.pdbx_strand_id
1 'polypeptide(L)'
;MAHEMPKKTNVREKLDGAIAQERQAQHDAREIYEALTAKMWAYQTGKGPAPTNEDFAQWSEAVEFHVKAKQLGIRVDGESAA
;
A
#
# COMPACT_ATOMS: atom_id res chain seq x y z
N MET A 1 26.69 -2.66 42.03
CA MET A 1 26.75 -3.17 40.65
C MET A 1 25.33 -3.49 40.21
N ALA A 2 24.65 -2.54 39.56
CA ALA A 2 23.28 -2.74 39.09
C ALA A 2 23.31 -3.45 37.74
N HIS A 3 22.65 -4.59 37.65
CA HIS A 3 22.50 -5.35 36.40
C HIS A 3 21.51 -4.61 35.49
N GLU A 4 22.02 -4.06 34.39
CA GLU A 4 21.25 -3.46 33.30
C GLU A 4 20.38 -4.56 32.65
N MET A 5 19.05 -4.45 32.81
CA MET A 5 18.10 -5.36 32.17
C MET A 5 17.89 -4.98 30.69
N PRO A 6 17.71 -5.95 29.78
CA PRO A 6 18.03 -5.78 28.37
C PRO A 6 17.00 -4.97 27.58
N LYS A 7 17.47 -4.04 26.73
CA LYS A 7 16.76 -3.25 25.69
C LYS A 7 16.01 -4.07 24.61
N LYS A 8 15.59 -5.30 24.89
CA LYS A 8 14.95 -6.20 23.90
C LYS A 8 13.46 -5.91 23.67
N THR A 9 12.76 -5.30 24.64
CA THR A 9 11.32 -5.01 24.56
C THR A 9 11.01 -3.90 23.57
N ASN A 10 11.77 -2.79 23.64
CA ASN A 10 11.57 -1.61 22.78
C ASN A 10 11.79 -1.91 21.29
N VAL A 11 12.67 -2.87 20.96
CA VAL A 11 12.96 -3.25 19.57
C VAL A 11 11.82 -4.06 18.96
N ARG A 12 11.17 -4.94 19.73
CA ARG A 12 10.02 -5.72 19.26
C ARG A 12 8.80 -4.83 19.03
N GLU A 13 8.49 -3.95 19.98
CA GLU A 13 7.39 -2.98 19.83
C GLU A 13 7.58 -2.04 18.63
N LYS A 14 8.83 -1.61 18.37
CA LYS A 14 9.15 -0.84 17.16
C LYS A 14 8.98 -1.65 15.88
N LEU A 15 9.33 -2.93 15.90
CA LEU A 15 9.17 -3.82 14.75
C LEU A 15 7.69 -4.04 14.44
N ASP A 16 6.88 -4.36 15.46
CA ASP A 16 5.42 -4.52 15.32
C ASP A 16 4.74 -3.22 14.84
N GLY A 17 5.16 -2.07 15.37
CA GLY A 17 4.68 -0.76 14.90
C GLY A 17 5.03 -0.49 13.43
N ALA A 18 6.25 -0.81 13.01
CA ALA A 18 6.68 -0.66 11.62
C ALA A 18 5.91 -1.60 10.67
N ILE A 19 5.65 -2.85 11.09
CA ILE A 19 4.86 -3.82 10.33
C ILE A 19 3.40 -3.36 10.21
N ALA A 20 2.81 -2.86 11.29
CA ALA A 20 1.44 -2.33 11.26
C ALA A 20 1.33 -1.11 10.34
N GLN A 21 2.31 -0.21 10.39
CA GLN A 21 2.37 0.97 9.52
C GLN A 21 2.55 0.58 8.05
N GLU A 22 3.38 -0.42 7.76
CA GLU A 22 3.56 -0.93 6.39
C GLU A 22 2.28 -1.59 5.86
N ARG A 23 1.57 -2.37 6.68
CA ARG A 23 0.26 -2.94 6.33
C ARG A 23 -0.79 -1.87 6.08
N GLN A 24 -0.83 -0.83 6.92
CA GLN A 24 -1.76 0.29 6.72
C GLN A 24 -1.44 1.04 5.43
N ALA A 25 -0.17 1.35 5.18
CA ALA A 25 0.25 1.99 3.94
C ALA A 25 -0.09 1.16 2.69
N GLN A 26 0.04 -0.17 2.76
CA GLN A 26 -0.41 -1.07 1.69
C GLN A 26 -1.92 -1.05 1.49
N HIS A 27 -2.70 -0.96 2.57
CA HIS A 27 -4.15 -0.86 2.50
C HIS A 27 -4.59 0.47 1.86
N ASP A 28 -4.07 1.59 2.35
CA ASP A 28 -4.35 2.92 1.79
C ASP A 28 -3.94 3.00 0.31
N ALA A 29 -2.76 2.47 -0.05
CA ALA A 29 -2.32 2.42 -1.44
C ALA A 29 -3.27 1.58 -2.33
N ARG A 30 -3.83 0.48 -1.80
CA ARG A 30 -4.82 -0.33 -2.52
C ARG A 30 -6.12 0.44 -2.73
N GLU A 31 -6.64 1.11 -1.71
CA GLU A 31 -7.88 1.90 -1.83
C GLU A 31 -7.73 3.04 -2.83
N ILE A 32 -6.59 3.75 -2.80
CA ILE A 32 -6.26 4.80 -3.77
C ILE A 32 -6.20 4.22 -5.19
N TYR A 33 -5.52 3.08 -5.35
CA TYR A 33 -5.45 2.38 -6.64
C TYR A 33 -6.83 2.01 -7.17
N GLU A 34 -7.71 1.41 -6.36
CA GLU A 34 -9.06 1.01 -6.76
C GLU A 34 -9.92 2.21 -7.16
N ALA A 35 -9.89 3.28 -6.36
CA ALA A 35 -10.64 4.51 -6.64
C ALA A 35 -10.21 5.19 -7.94
N LEU A 36 -8.90 5.32 -8.15
CA LEU A 36 -8.35 5.95 -9.35
C LEU A 36 -8.52 5.06 -10.58
N THR A 37 -8.42 3.74 -10.45
CA THR A 37 -8.70 2.79 -11.53
C THR A 37 -10.16 2.91 -11.99
N ALA A 38 -11.10 3.01 -11.04
CA ALA A 38 -12.51 3.22 -11.37
C ALA A 38 -12.73 4.56 -12.11
N LYS A 39 -12.05 5.62 -11.69
CA LYS A 39 -12.10 6.94 -12.35
C LYS A 39 -11.55 6.90 -13.78
N MET A 40 -10.39 6.25 -13.98
CA MET A 40 -9.80 6.03 -15.31
C MET A 40 -10.73 5.22 -16.22
N TRP A 41 -11.35 4.16 -15.69
CA TRP A 41 -12.32 3.35 -16.43
C TRP A 41 -13.58 4.13 -16.80
N ALA A 42 -14.11 4.93 -15.88
CA ALA A 42 -15.27 5.79 -16.14
C ALA A 42 -14.98 6.79 -17.26
N TYR A 43 -13.78 7.39 -17.28
CA TYR A 43 -13.35 8.25 -18.37
C TYR A 43 -13.22 7.49 -19.70
N GLN A 44 -12.55 6.34 -19.71
CA GLN A 44 -12.36 5.53 -20.93
C GLN A 44 -13.68 5.05 -21.54
N THR A 45 -14.69 4.79 -20.70
CA THR A 45 -16.02 4.37 -21.15
C THR A 45 -16.98 5.54 -21.44
N GLY A 46 -16.51 6.78 -21.34
CA GLY A 46 -17.30 8.00 -21.57
C GLY A 46 -18.36 8.27 -20.51
N LYS A 47 -18.28 7.63 -19.34
CA LYS A 47 -19.25 7.71 -18.24
C LYS A 47 -18.83 8.69 -17.13
N GLY A 48 -17.62 9.21 -17.18
CA GLY A 48 -17.05 10.06 -16.14
C GLY A 48 -16.22 11.24 -16.67
N PRO A 49 -15.96 12.24 -15.81
CA PRO A 49 -15.10 13.37 -16.17
C PRO A 49 -13.67 12.89 -16.43
N ALA A 50 -12.93 13.68 -17.22
CA ALA A 50 -11.51 13.43 -17.44
C ALA A 50 -10.75 13.49 -16.09
N PRO A 51 -9.94 12.47 -15.77
CA PRO A 51 -9.04 12.52 -14.61
C PRO A 51 -8.03 13.63 -14.80
N THR A 52 -7.59 14.22 -13.69
CA THR A 52 -6.55 15.24 -13.69
C THR A 52 -5.16 14.60 -13.85
N ASN A 53 -4.16 15.42 -14.18
CA ASN A 53 -2.78 14.94 -14.21
C ASN A 53 -2.30 14.43 -12.85
N GLU A 54 -2.81 14.99 -11.75
CA GLU A 54 -2.49 14.56 -10.39
C GLU A 54 -3.10 13.19 -10.08
N ASP A 55 -4.36 12.95 -10.47
CA ASP A 55 -5.01 11.64 -10.39
C ASP A 55 -4.19 10.56 -11.13
N PHE A 56 -3.70 10.89 -12.33
CA PHE A 56 -2.90 9.96 -13.13
C PHE A 56 -1.55 9.67 -12.49
N ALA A 57 -0.88 10.68 -11.93
CA ALA A 57 0.40 10.51 -11.24
C ALA A 57 0.27 9.59 -10.02
N GLN A 58 -0.74 9.84 -9.17
CA GLN A 58 -1.02 9.01 -7.99
C GLN A 58 -1.37 7.57 -8.38
N TRP A 59 -2.15 7.40 -9.45
CA TRP A 59 -2.51 6.07 -9.95
C TRP A 59 -1.29 5.32 -10.47
N SER A 60 -0.43 5.97 -11.26
CA SER A 60 0.79 5.37 -11.81
C SER A 60 1.74 4.91 -10.70
N GLU A 61 1.92 5.73 -9.66
CA GLU A 61 2.76 5.36 -8.51
C GLU A 61 2.20 4.16 -7.73
N ALA A 62 0.88 4.13 -7.51
CA ALA A 62 0.20 3.01 -6.87
C ALA A 62 0.26 1.72 -7.71
N VAL A 63 0.12 1.82 -9.04
CA VAL A 63 0.31 0.69 -9.98
C VAL A 63 1.74 0.16 -9.90
N GLU A 64 2.75 1.04 -9.96
CA GLU A 64 4.14 0.64 -9.88
C GLU A 64 4.46 -0.07 -8.56
N PHE A 65 3.95 0.45 -7.44
CA PHE A 65 4.09 -0.20 -6.14
C PHE A 65 3.46 -1.59 -6.15
N HIS A 66 2.23 -1.72 -6.66
CA HIS A 66 1.52 -3.00 -6.73
C HIS A 66 2.22 -4.02 -7.63
N VAL A 67 2.71 -3.59 -8.80
CA VAL A 67 3.50 -4.44 -9.72
C VAL A 67 4.81 -4.87 -9.08
N LYS A 68 5.54 -3.95 -8.41
CA LYS A 68 6.78 -4.28 -7.70
C LYS A 68 6.52 -5.27 -6.56
N ALA A 69 5.47 -5.07 -5.76
CA ALA A 69 5.08 -6.01 -4.71
C ALA A 69 4.79 -7.41 -5.27
N LYS A 70 4.05 -7.49 -6.39
CA LYS A 70 3.75 -8.75 -7.09
C LYS A 70 5.01 -9.42 -7.65
N GLN A 71 5.92 -8.66 -8.26
CA GLN A 71 7.18 -9.18 -8.80
C GLN A 71 8.13 -9.71 -7.72
N LEU A 72 8.14 -9.07 -6.55
CA LEU A 72 8.96 -9.50 -5.40
C LEU A 72 8.37 -10.73 -4.68
N GLY A 73 7.23 -11.26 -5.12
CA GLY A 73 6.55 -12.37 -4.46
C GLY A 73 6.05 -12.02 -3.07
N ILE A 74 5.98 -10.72 -2.74
CA ILE A 74 5.38 -10.24 -1.51
C ILE A 74 3.88 -10.44 -1.69
N ARG A 75 3.34 -11.51 -1.10
CA ARG A 75 1.90 -11.66 -0.93
C ARG A 75 1.44 -10.48 -0.10
N VAL A 76 0.85 -9.48 -0.76
CA VAL A 76 0.04 -8.47 -0.09
C VAL A 76 -1.12 -9.25 0.51
N ASP A 77 -1.12 -9.38 1.83
CA ASP A 77 -2.09 -10.17 2.58
C ASP A 77 -3.51 -9.67 2.23
N GLY A 78 -4.26 -10.48 1.50
CA GLY A 78 -5.57 -10.10 0.93
C GLY A 78 -5.88 -10.68 -0.45
N GLU A 79 -4.89 -11.16 -1.21
CA GLU A 79 -5.14 -11.90 -2.45
C GLU A 79 -5.56 -13.33 -2.11
N SER A 80 -6.86 -13.54 -1.87
CA SER A 80 -7.45 -14.88 -1.88
C SER A 80 -7.16 -15.52 -3.23
N ALA A 81 -6.40 -16.62 -3.20
CA ALA A 81 -6.22 -17.49 -4.34
C ALA A 81 -7.59 -18.02 -4.77
N ALA A 82 -8.10 -17.50 -5.89
CA ALA A 82 -9.19 -18.10 -6.65
C ALA A 82 -8.60 -19.12 -7.63
#